data_AF-A0A7V5IDG4-F1
#
_entry.id   AF-A0A7V5IDG4-F1
#
_cell.length_a   1.000
_cell.length_b   1.000
_cell.length_c   1.000
_cell.angle_alpha   90.00
_cell.angle_beta   90.00
_cell.angle_gamma   90.00
#
_symmetry.space_group_name_H-M   'P 1'
#
loop_
_entity.id
_entity.type
_entity.pdbx_description
1 polymer ?
#
loop_
_entity_poly.entity_id
_entity_poly.type
_entity_poly.pdbx_seq_one_letter_code
_entity_poly.pdbx_strand_id
1 'polypeptide(L)' 'MEKKRKSEMTVKSKIWIEIEGLPFLGEGRRNLLENIAKKGSIAQAAKTLGISYKKAWSYITNM' A
#
# COMPACT_ATOMS: atom_id res chain seq x y z
N MET A 1 -42.01 -12.80 -16.46
CA MET A 1 -41.15 -13.36 -15.40
C MET A 1 -39.94 -12.45 -15.25
N GLU A 2 -39.92 -11.64 -14.21
CA GLU A 2 -38.97 -10.55 -14.03
C GLU A 2 -37.75 -11.04 -13.24
N LYS A 3 -36.58 -11.12 -13.90
CA LYS A 3 -35.32 -11.50 -13.26
C LYS A 3 -34.90 -10.38 -12.29
N LYS A 4 -35.12 -10.56 -10.99
CA LYS A 4 -34.49 -9.74 -9.94
C LYS A 4 -32.97 -9.79 -10.13
N ARG A 5 -32.36 -8.66 -10.52
CA ARG A 5 -30.90 -8.48 -10.48
C ARG A 5 -30.45 -8.66 -9.04
N LYS A 6 -29.66 -9.71 -8.80
CA LYS A 6 -28.93 -9.91 -7.55
C LYS A 6 -28.00 -8.70 -7.39
N SER A 7 -28.25 -7.83 -6.43
CA SER A 7 -27.31 -6.77 -6.08
C SER A 7 -26.10 -7.44 -5.43
N GLU A 8 -25.02 -7.60 -6.18
CA GLU A 8 -23.74 -8.06 -5.62
C GLU A 8 -23.17 -6.97 -4.72
N MET A 9 -23.27 -7.19 -3.41
CA MET A 9 -22.72 -6.27 -2.43
C MET A 9 -21.21 -6.49 -2.30
N THR A 10 -20.43 -5.44 -2.54
CA THR A 10 -18.97 -5.46 -2.37
C THR A 10 -18.57 -4.48 -1.28
N VAL A 11 -17.97 -4.98 -0.20
CA VAL A 11 -17.42 -4.16 0.88
C VAL A 11 -15.94 -3.91 0.62
N LYS A 12 -15.49 -2.66 0.73
CA LYS A 12 -14.08 -2.28 0.64
C LYS A 12 -13.72 -1.49 1.89
N SER A 13 -12.53 -1.72 2.42
CA SER A 13 -11.96 -0.94 3.51
C SER A 13 -10.50 -0.60 3.22
N LYS A 14 -10.05 0.55 3.74
CA LYS A 14 -8.65 0.90 3.82
C LYS A 14 -8.27 0.87 5.29
N ILE A 15 -7.16 0.21 5.60
CA ILE A 15 -6.63 0.08 6.96
C ILE A 15 -5.27 0.75 6.98
N TRP A 16 -5.05 1.57 7.99
CA TRP A 16 -3.75 2.11 8.35
C TRP A 16 -3.51 1.90 9.85
N ILE A 17 -2.24 1.78 10.22
CA ILE A 17 -1.76 1.58 11.57
C ILE A 17 -1.02 2.85 11.97
N GLU A 18 -1.30 3.32 13.18
CA GLU A 18 -0.63 4.46 13.80
C GLU A 18 0.07 3.99 15.08
N ILE A 19 1.17 4.64 15.41
CA ILE A 19 1.87 4.50 16.69
C ILE A 19 1.93 5.89 17.29
N GLU A 20 1.40 6.06 18.51
CA GLU A 20 1.35 7.35 19.22
C GLU A 20 0.69 8.48 18.39
N GLY A 21 -0.31 8.13 17.58
CA GLY A 21 -1.01 9.08 16.71
C GLY A 21 -0.25 9.47 15.43
N LEU A 22 0.89 8.82 15.15
CA LEU A 22 1.68 9.04 13.93
C LEU A 22 1.48 7.90 12.91
N PRO A 23 1.34 8.20 11.60
CA PRO A 23 1.17 7.18 10.57
C PRO A 23 2.36 6.20 10.47
N PHE A 24 2.12 4.94 10.83
CA PHE A 24 3.14 3.89 10.84
C PHE A 24 3.06 2.93 9.66
N LEU A 25 1.88 2.43 9.29
CA LEU A 25 1.75 1.51 8.15
C LEU A 25 0.44 1.74 7.40
N GLY A 26 0.53 1.90 6.08
CA GLY A 26 -0.63 1.95 5.20
C GLY A 26 -0.32 1.24 3.88
N GLU A 27 -1.27 1.27 2.95
CA GLU A 27 -1.17 0.59 1.65
C GLU A 27 0.11 0.97 0.88
N GLY A 28 0.48 2.25 0.85
CA GLY A 28 1.69 2.70 0.15
C GLY A 28 2.98 2.12 0.72
N ARG A 29 3.14 2.14 2.04
CA ARG A 29 4.32 1.59 2.73
C ARG A 29 4.33 0.06 2.64
N ARG A 30 3.18 -0.61 2.77
CA ARG A 30 3.03 -2.07 2.55
C ARG A 30 3.51 -2.45 1.15
N ASN A 31 2.98 -1.81 0.11
CA ASN A 31 3.33 -2.13 -1.28
C ASN A 31 4.82 -1.91 -1.55
N LEU A 32 5.44 -0.89 -0.94
CA LEU A 32 6.87 -0.68 -1.04
C LEU A 32 7.66 -1.82 -0.41
N LEU A 33 7.35 -2.20 0.83
CA LEU A 33 8.05 -3.26 1.56
C LEU A 33 7.89 -4.61 0.85
N GLU A 34 6.70 -4.94 0.33
CA GLU A 34 6.49 -6.15 -0.47
C GLU A 34 7.32 -6.17 -1.75
N ASN A 35 7.46 -5.03 -2.43
CA ASN A 35 8.29 -4.94 -3.64
C ASN A 35 9.79 -5.02 -3.30
N ILE A 36 10.22 -4.45 -2.17
CA ILE A 36 11.60 -4.61 -1.69
C ILE A 36 11.89 -6.08 -1.40
N ALA A 37 11.00 -6.77 -0.69
CA ALA A 37 11.14 -8.19 -0.40
C ALA A 37 11.22 -9.04 -1.67
N LYS A 38 10.41 -8.73 -2.70
CA LYS A 38 10.40 -9.46 -3.98
C LYS A 38 11.62 -9.18 -4.87
N LYS A 39 12.18 -7.97 -4.81
CA LYS A 39 13.22 -7.50 -5.76
C LYS A 39 14.61 -7.38 -5.15
N GLY A 40 14.72 -7.35 -3.84
CA GLY A 40 15.97 -7.10 -3.12
C GLY A 40 16.51 -5.67 -3.27
N SER A 41 15.73 -4.72 -3.79
CA SER A 41 16.20 -3.36 -4.08
C SER A 41 15.11 -2.30 -3.88
N ILE A 42 15.44 -1.29 -3.05
CA ILE A 42 14.59 -0.11 -2.83
C ILE A 42 14.41 0.69 -4.12
N ALA A 43 15.48 0.85 -4.91
CA ALA A 43 15.43 1.58 -6.17
C ALA A 43 14.50 0.91 -7.18
N GLN A 44 14.57 -0.43 -7.31
CA GLN A 44 13.66 -1.17 -8.18
C GLN A 44 12.22 -1.15 -7.65
N ALA A 45 12.01 -1.24 -6.34
CA ALA A 45 10.69 -1.13 -5.74
C ALA A 45 10.06 0.25 -5.98
N ALA A 46 10.83 1.34 -5.77
CA ALA A 46 10.41 2.71 -6.05
C ALA A 46 10.00 2.88 -7.52
N LYS A 47 10.84 2.40 -8.45
CA LYS A 47 10.56 2.41 -9.89
C LYS A 47 9.28 1.65 -10.24
N THR A 48 9.05 0.51 -9.59
CA THR A 48 7.86 -0.34 -9.82
C THR A 48 6.58 0.35 -9.37
N LEU A 49 6.66 1.09 -8.27
CA LEU A 49 5.52 1.83 -7.72
C LEU A 49 5.37 3.23 -8.32
N GLY A 50 6.22 3.61 -9.29
CA GLY A 50 6.19 4.95 -9.89
C GLY A 50 6.49 6.08 -8.91
N ILE A 51 7.21 5.81 -7.81
CA ILE A 51 7.61 6.82 -6.84
C ILE A 51 9.10 7.11 -6.92
N SER A 52 9.50 8.32 -6.53
CA SER A 52 10.92 8.66 -6.45
C SER A 52 11.62 7.84 -5.38
N TYR A 53 12.91 7.57 -5.57
CA TYR A 53 13.74 6.92 -4.56
C TYR A 53 13.66 7.68 -3.21
N LYS A 54 13.69 9.02 -3.24
CA LYS A 54 13.54 9.86 -2.04
C LYS A 54 12.24 9.58 -1.28
N LYS A 55 11.12 9.42 -2.00
CA LYS A 55 9.82 9.08 -1.38
C LYS A 55 9.84 7.66 -0.81
N ALA A 56 10.38 6.69 -1.53
CA ALA A 56 10.56 5.34 -1.02
C ALA A 56 11.44 5.31 0.24
N TRP A 57 12.54 6.05 0.24
CA TRP A 57 13.44 6.17 1.37
C TRP A 57 12.73 6.77 2.59
N SER A 58 11.93 7.83 2.42
CA SER A 58 11.14 8.40 3.53
C SER A 58 10.15 7.40 4.15
N TYR A 59 9.61 6.46 3.36
CA TYR A 59 8.76 5.41 3.91
C TYR A 59 9.56 4.45 4.78
N ILE A 60 10.84 4.25 4.53
CA ILE A 60 11.68 3.32 5.31
C ILE A 60 12.25 4.02 6.54
N THR A 61 12.65 5.28 6.43
CA THR A 61 13.30 6.01 7.54
C THR A 61 12.33 6.54 8.58
N ASN A 62 11.09 6.86 8.20
CA ASN A 62 10.10 7.45 9.10
C ASN A 62 9.19 6.36 9.70
N MET A 63 9.78 5.27 10.17
CA MET A 63 9.10 4.22 10.94
C MET A 63 9.06 4.58 12.41
#